data_AF-A0AAU9B6G7-F1
#
_entry.id   AF-A0AAU9B6G7-F1
#
_cell.length_a   1.000
_cell.length_b   1.000
_cell.length_c   1.000
_cell.angle_alpha   90.00
_cell.angle_beta   90.00
_cell.angle_gamma   90.00
#
_symmetry.space_group_name_H-M   'P 1'
#
loop_
_entity.id
_entity.type
_entity.pdbx_description
1 polymer ?
#
loop_
_entity_poly.entity_id
_entity_poly.type
_entity_poly.pdbx_seq_one_letter_code
_entity_poly.pdbx_strand_id
1 'polypeptide(L)'
;MVSIIVMAVFGGLCGLGFLAVMALIAKNGKHQFDRVEFASDQDVYALAQAWAGRNGYVLKRSEGDLRVYQKGNGFLTAPMFLEIDRPDGRWSFKSYVRVNGLVVQGDVGLSGDGFLVKVPRSMAKKAQNELYASLNLAPLK
;
A
#
# COMPACT_ATOMS: atom_id res chain seq x y z
N MET A 1 8.38 27.22 -26.88
CA MET A 1 7.63 26.05 -27.39
C MET A 1 8.09 24.84 -26.60
N VAL A 2 7.45 24.55 -25.47
CA VAL A 2 7.66 23.32 -24.69
C VAL A 2 6.37 22.51 -24.84
N SER A 3 6.54 21.29 -25.35
CA SER A 3 5.54 20.51 -26.06
C SER A 3 4.37 20.02 -25.19
N ILE A 4 3.16 20.21 -25.73
CA ILE A 4 1.89 19.58 -25.34
C ILE A 4 1.99 18.03 -25.26
N ILE A 5 3.03 17.44 -25.85
CA ILE A 5 3.32 15.99 -25.83
C ILE A 5 3.69 15.49 -24.43
N VAL A 6 4.32 16.31 -23.56
CA VAL A 6 4.74 15.85 -22.22
C VAL A 6 3.54 15.71 -21.27
N MET A 7 2.49 16.52 -21.44
CA MET A 7 1.28 16.39 -20.62
C MET A 7 0.38 15.21 -21.03
N ALA A 8 0.43 14.77 -22.29
CA ALA A 8 -0.40 13.65 -22.77
C ALA A 8 0.09 12.29 -22.27
N VAL A 9 1.41 12.10 -22.11
CA VAL A 9 1.99 10.83 -21.63
C VAL A 9 1.75 10.65 -20.12
N PHE A 10 1.80 11.73 -19.35
CA PHE A 10 1.54 11.68 -17.90
C PHE A 10 0.05 11.46 -17.57
N GLY A 11 -0.86 12.04 -18.36
CA GLY A 11 -2.31 11.84 -18.17
C GLY A 11 -2.81 10.46 -18.61
N GLY A 12 -2.27 9.90 -19.70
CA GLY A 12 -2.75 8.64 -20.30
C GLY A 12 -2.41 7.38 -19.50
N LEU A 13 -1.27 7.36 -18.79
CA LEU A 13 -0.83 6.20 -18.00
C LEU A 13 -1.57 6.09 -16.65
N CYS A 14 -2.10 7.19 -16.10
CA CYS A 14 -2.92 7.16 -14.88
C CYS A 14 -4.30 6.54 -15.11
N GLY A 15 -4.87 6.66 -16.32
CA GLY A 15 -6.22 6.17 -16.62
C GLY A 15 -6.32 4.66 -16.82
N LEU A 16 -5.31 4.03 -17.46
CA LEU A 16 -5.38 2.61 -17.83
C LEU A 16 -5.04 1.66 -16.67
N GLY A 17 -4.19 2.08 -15.72
CA GLY A 17 -3.91 1.29 -14.51
C GLY A 17 -5.13 1.15 -13.60
N PHE A 18 -6.05 2.12 -13.62
CA PHE A 18 -7.23 2.14 -12.77
C PHE A 18 -8.22 1.00 -13.08
N LEU A 19 -8.29 0.55 -14.34
CA LEU A 19 -9.17 -0.54 -14.76
C LEU A 19 -8.61 -1.93 -14.42
N ALA A 20 -7.28 -2.10 -14.44
CA ALA A 20 -6.64 -3.35 -14.01
C ALA A 20 -6.76 -3.57 -12.49
N VAL A 21 -6.76 -2.48 -11.71
CA VAL A 21 -6.88 -2.51 -10.24
C VAL A 21 -8.26 -3.03 -9.79
N MET A 22 -9.34 -2.69 -10.49
CA MET A 22 -10.68 -3.21 -10.16
C MET A 22 -10.85 -4.69 -10.56
N ALA A 23 -10.17 -5.15 -11.60
CA ALA A 23 -10.26 -6.54 -12.06
C ALA A 23 -9.56 -7.55 -11.13
N LEU A 24 -8.52 -7.14 -10.39
CA LEU A 24 -7.83 -8.03 -9.42
C LEU A 24 -8.56 -8.12 -8.06
N ILE A 25 -9.33 -7.09 -7.69
CA ILE A 25 -10.15 -7.04 -6.47
C ILE A 25 -11.21 -8.16 -6.46
N ALA A 26 -11.60 -8.68 -7.62
CA ALA A 26 -12.63 -9.72 -7.74
C ALA A 26 -12.14 -11.15 -7.44
N LYS A 27 -10.83 -11.46 -7.42
CA LYS A 27 -10.37 -12.87 -7.54
C LYS A 27 -9.88 -13.57 -6.26
N ASN A 28 -9.59 -12.88 -5.14
CA ASN A 28 -9.05 -13.55 -3.95
C ASN A 28 -9.82 -13.24 -2.66
N GLY A 29 -10.91 -13.97 -2.42
CA GLY A 29 -11.80 -13.81 -1.27
C GLY A 29 -11.21 -14.07 0.14
N LYS A 30 -9.91 -14.35 0.28
CA LYS A 30 -9.23 -14.55 1.58
C LYS A 30 -8.06 -13.61 1.87
N HIS A 31 -7.54 -12.91 0.85
CA HIS A 31 -6.38 -12.03 0.99
C HIS A 31 -6.66 -10.69 0.32
N GLN A 32 -7.48 -9.86 0.97
CA GLN A 32 -7.75 -8.51 0.49
C GLN A 32 -6.57 -7.61 0.84
N PHE A 33 -6.08 -6.87 -0.14
CA PHE A 33 -5.06 -5.84 0.01
C PHE A 33 -5.37 -4.70 -0.95
N ASP A 34 -5.03 -3.48 -0.55
CA ASP A 34 -5.04 -2.34 -1.48
C ASP A 34 -3.70 -2.31 -2.20
N ARG A 35 -3.74 -2.34 -3.54
CA ARG A 35 -2.55 -2.20 -4.36
C ARG A 35 -2.53 -0.84 -5.05
N VAL A 36 -1.39 -0.15 -4.95
CA VAL A 36 -1.14 1.10 -5.68
C VAL A 36 0.16 0.95 -6.46
N GLU A 37 0.06 1.07 -7.78
CA GLU A 37 1.22 1.03 -8.68
C GLU A 37 1.51 2.42 -9.22
N PHE A 38 2.78 2.81 -9.21
CA PHE A 38 3.20 4.15 -9.59
C PHE A 38 4.62 4.18 -10.15
N ALA A 39 4.94 5.25 -10.87
CA ALA A 39 6.30 5.58 -11.27
C ALA A 39 6.81 6.70 -10.37
N SER A 40 8.07 6.61 -9.95
CA SER A 40 8.73 7.65 -9.15
C SER A 40 10.23 7.58 -9.39
N ASP A 41 10.83 8.75 -9.61
CA ASP A 41 12.29 8.94 -9.72
C ASP A 41 12.94 9.14 -8.34
N GLN A 42 12.14 9.24 -7.28
CA GLN A 42 12.62 9.39 -5.90
C GLN A 42 13.07 8.03 -5.33
N ASP A 43 13.92 8.08 -4.30
CA ASP A 43 14.27 6.87 -3.54
C ASP A 43 13.11 6.46 -2.62
N VAL A 44 12.21 5.65 -3.18
CA VAL A 44 11.01 5.14 -2.49
C VAL A 44 11.39 4.31 -1.26
N TYR A 45 12.50 3.58 -1.27
CA TYR A 45 12.92 2.80 -0.11
C TYR A 45 13.39 3.69 1.04
N ALA A 46 14.19 4.72 0.76
CA ALA A 46 14.62 5.67 1.79
C ALA A 46 13.43 6.42 2.40
N LEU A 47 12.48 6.86 1.57
CA LEU A 47 11.26 7.52 2.03
C LEU A 47 10.41 6.59 2.89
N ALA A 48 10.22 5.34 2.46
CA ALA A 48 9.49 4.34 3.23
C ALA A 48 10.18 3.99 4.55
N GLN A 49 11.51 3.89 4.56
CA GLN A 49 12.28 3.62 5.78
C GLN A 49 12.15 4.79 6.79
N ALA A 50 12.27 6.03 6.33
CA ALA A 50 12.08 7.21 7.17
C ALA A 50 10.64 7.31 7.69
N TRP A 51 9.65 7.07 6.82
CA TRP A 51 8.25 6.99 7.19
C TRP A 51 7.99 5.91 8.23
N ALA A 52 8.57 4.73 8.07
CA ALA A 52 8.39 3.59 8.96
C ALA A 52 8.88 3.91 10.36
N GLY A 53 10.06 4.52 10.49
CA GLY A 53 10.62 4.97 11.77
C GLY A 53 9.70 5.97 12.49
N ARG A 54 9.15 6.95 11.78
CA ARG A 54 8.22 7.94 12.36
C ARG A 54 6.87 7.34 12.77
N ASN A 55 6.41 6.34 12.02
CA ASN A 55 5.09 5.73 12.22
C ASN A 55 5.12 4.46 13.10
N GLY A 56 6.29 4.03 13.58
CA GLY A 56 6.44 2.83 14.41
C GLY A 56 6.30 1.51 13.64
N TYR A 57 6.56 1.52 12.32
CA TYR A 57 6.69 0.31 11.53
C TYR A 57 8.12 -0.21 11.60
N VAL A 58 8.26 -1.54 11.58
CA VAL A 58 9.54 -2.25 11.58
C VAL A 58 9.68 -3.01 10.27
N LEU A 59 10.87 -2.95 9.66
CA LEU A 59 11.20 -3.78 8.50
C LEU A 59 11.27 -5.25 8.93
N LYS A 60 10.39 -6.08 8.37
CA LYS A 60 10.30 -7.52 8.68
C LYS A 60 10.93 -8.41 7.63
N ARG A 61 10.83 -8.02 6.36
CA ARG A 61 11.40 -8.77 5.24
C ARG A 61 12.01 -7.80 4.23
N SER A 62 13.14 -8.21 3.68
CA SER A 62 13.93 -7.49 2.69
C SER A 62 14.54 -8.53 1.77
N GLU A 63 13.95 -8.76 0.61
CA GLU A 63 14.37 -9.78 -0.35
C GLU A 63 14.36 -9.17 -1.76
N GLY A 64 15.53 -8.95 -2.35
CA GLY A 64 15.63 -8.26 -3.64
C GLY A 64 14.94 -6.89 -3.60
N ASP A 65 13.95 -6.72 -4.47
CA ASP A 65 13.10 -5.53 -4.58
C ASP A 65 11.88 -5.53 -3.63
N LEU A 66 11.70 -6.59 -2.83
CA LEU A 66 10.61 -6.66 -1.87
C LEU A 66 11.06 -6.11 -0.50
N ARG A 67 10.36 -5.11 0.00
CA ARG A 67 10.45 -4.62 1.39
C ARG A 67 9.11 -4.73 2.08
N VAL A 68 9.06 -5.41 3.23
CA VAL A 68 7.84 -5.58 4.03
C VAL A 68 7.99 -4.89 5.36
N TYR A 69 7.14 -3.91 5.62
CA TYR A 69 7.06 -3.17 6.87
C TYR A 69 5.83 -3.61 7.64
N GLN A 70 6.01 -3.85 8.95
CA GLN A 70 4.93 -4.25 9.85
C GLN A 70 4.86 -3.32 11.05
N LYS A 71 3.64 -2.93 11.42
CA LYS A 71 3.33 -2.26 12.69
C LYS A 71 2.39 -3.11 13.54
N GLY A 72 2.75 -3.26 14.81
CA GLY A 72 2.03 -4.10 15.77
C GLY A 72 2.38 -5.58 15.62
N ASN A 73 2.31 -6.32 16.74
CA ASN A 73 2.71 -7.73 16.81
C ASN A 73 1.52 -8.70 16.84
N GLY A 74 0.28 -8.23 16.71
CA GLY A 74 -0.91 -9.08 16.76
C GLY A 74 -1.38 -9.52 18.14
N PHE A 75 -0.74 -9.06 19.22
CA PHE A 75 -1.08 -9.45 20.59
C PHE A 75 -2.35 -8.75 21.13
N LEU A 76 -2.61 -7.50 20.72
CA LEU A 76 -3.78 -6.71 21.15
C LEU A 76 -4.58 -6.15 19.98
N THR A 77 -3.91 -5.86 18.86
CA THR A 77 -4.50 -5.28 17.65
C THR A 77 -3.97 -6.00 16.43
N ALA A 78 -4.80 -6.13 15.39
CA ALA A 78 -4.41 -6.72 14.13
C ALA A 78 -3.16 -6.01 13.53
N PRO A 79 -2.09 -6.74 13.17
CA PRO A 79 -0.88 -6.16 12.62
C PRO A 79 -1.14 -5.54 11.25
N MET A 80 -0.53 -4.37 11.03
CA MET A 80 -0.66 -3.57 9.81
C MET A 80 0.58 -3.78 8.95
N PHE A 81 0.39 -3.98 7.65
CA PHE A 81 1.47 -4.24 6.70
C PHE A 81 1.49 -3.21 5.58
N LEU A 82 2.70 -2.88 5.16
CA LEU A 82 3.00 -2.20 3.91
C LEU A 82 4.09 -3.01 3.21
N GLU A 83 3.76 -3.56 2.06
CA GLU A 83 4.74 -4.18 1.16
C GLU A 83 5.07 -3.20 0.05
N ILE A 84 6.36 -3.06 -0.23
CA ILE A 84 6.88 -2.29 -1.34
C ILE A 84 7.61 -3.27 -2.23
N ASP A 85 7.25 -3.28 -3.49
CA ASP A 85 7.84 -4.13 -4.51
C ASP A 85 8.13 -3.27 -5.75
N ARG A 86 9.02 -3.75 -6.61
CA ARG A 86 9.34 -3.09 -7.88
C ARG A 86 9.26 -4.03 -9.09
N PRO A 87 8.09 -4.65 -9.36
CA PRO A 87 7.92 -5.50 -10.51
C PRO A 87 8.08 -4.68 -11.81
N ASP A 88 8.89 -5.18 -12.73
CA ASP A 88 9.07 -4.61 -14.08
C ASP A 88 9.48 -3.12 -14.08
N GLY A 89 10.23 -2.69 -13.06
CA GLY A 89 10.74 -1.33 -12.92
C GLY A 89 9.75 -0.31 -12.38
N ARG A 90 8.48 -0.69 -12.13
CA ARG A 90 7.44 0.17 -11.53
C ARG A 90 7.29 -0.12 -10.05
N TRP A 91 7.03 0.91 -9.25
CA TRP A 91 6.80 0.74 -7.81
C TRP A 91 5.39 0.22 -7.54
N SER A 92 5.27 -0.73 -6.63
CA SER A 92 4.00 -1.28 -6.17
C SER A 92 3.94 -1.25 -4.65
N PHE A 93 2.92 -0.62 -4.10
CA PHE A 93 2.57 -0.68 -2.69
C PHE A 93 1.41 -1.65 -2.49
N LYS A 94 1.53 -2.56 -1.53
CA LYS A 94 0.43 -3.39 -1.05
C LYS A 94 0.19 -3.11 0.42
N SER A 95 -1.07 -2.83 0.74
CA SER A 95 -1.47 -2.38 2.05
C SER A 95 -2.60 -3.24 2.59
N TYR A 96 -2.38 -3.83 3.75
CA TYR A 96 -3.37 -4.71 4.36
C TYR A 96 -3.19 -4.78 5.88
N VAL A 97 -4.25 -5.19 6.56
CA VAL A 97 -4.24 -5.59 7.96
C VAL A 97 -4.50 -7.08 8.01
N ARG A 98 -3.67 -7.82 8.74
CA ARG A 98 -3.87 -9.26 8.94
C ARG A 98 -4.69 -9.51 10.20
N VAL A 99 -5.82 -10.19 10.06
CA VAL A 99 -6.64 -10.61 11.19
C VAL A 99 -6.20 -12.01 11.60
N ASN A 100 -5.66 -12.11 12.82
CA ASN A 100 -5.35 -13.38 13.47
C ASN A 100 -6.27 -13.56 14.68
N GLY A 101 -7.55 -13.83 14.44
CA GLY A 101 -8.51 -14.18 15.49
C GLY A 101 -8.57 -15.69 15.70
N LEU A 102 -9.05 -16.13 16.87
CA LEU A 102 -9.35 -17.55 17.12
C LEU A 102 -10.42 -18.10 16.17
N VAL A 103 -11.33 -17.24 15.69
CA VAL A 103 -12.52 -17.63 14.89
C VAL A 103 -12.43 -17.15 13.43
N VAL A 104 -11.70 -16.07 13.15
CA VAL A 104 -11.57 -15.50 11.80
C VAL A 104 -10.10 -15.21 11.50
N GLN A 105 -9.61 -15.78 10.40
CA GLN A 105 -8.27 -15.53 9.86
C GLN A 105 -8.38 -15.02 8.42
N GLY A 106 -7.66 -13.95 8.11
CA GLY A 106 -7.63 -13.39 6.75
C GLY A 106 -6.96 -12.03 6.65
N ASP A 107 -6.52 -11.66 5.44
CA ASP A 107 -6.01 -10.31 5.17
C ASP A 107 -7.16 -9.41 4.69
N VAL A 108 -7.22 -8.19 5.25
CA VAL A 108 -8.24 -7.20 4.95
C VAL A 108 -7.56 -5.95 4.39
N GLY A 109 -8.01 -5.51 3.21
CA GLY A 109 -7.56 -4.26 2.63
C GLY A 109 -7.94 -3.07 3.51
N LEU A 110 -7.18 -1.98 3.41
CA LEU A 110 -7.51 -0.73 4.09
C LEU A 110 -8.75 -0.02 3.50
N SER A 111 -9.35 -0.56 2.44
CA SER A 111 -10.60 -0.10 1.82
C SER A 111 -11.86 -0.95 2.05
N GLY A 112 -11.79 -2.19 2.57
CA GLY A 112 -12.98 -3.07 2.80
C GLY A 112 -14.01 -2.62 3.88
N ASP A 113 -14.92 -3.47 4.37
CA ASP A 113 -15.96 -3.04 5.34
C ASP A 113 -15.95 -3.79 6.71
N GLY A 114 -14.84 -4.43 7.07
CA GLY A 114 -14.76 -5.24 8.30
C GLY A 114 -14.76 -4.43 9.62
N PHE A 115 -15.79 -4.62 10.47
CA PHE A 115 -15.94 -3.92 11.76
C PHE A 115 -14.83 -4.22 12.78
N LEU A 116 -14.36 -5.48 12.86
CA LEU A 116 -13.35 -5.91 13.86
C LEU A 116 -11.95 -5.31 13.65
N VAL A 117 -11.66 -4.78 12.46
CA VAL A 117 -10.36 -4.18 12.12
C VAL A 117 -10.40 -2.67 11.95
N LYS A 118 -11.53 -2.02 12.23
CA LYS A 118 -11.74 -0.60 11.91
C LYS A 118 -10.67 0.31 12.51
N VAL A 119 -10.26 0.06 13.75
CA VAL A 119 -9.24 0.86 14.46
C VAL A 119 -7.84 0.69 13.88
N PRO A 120 -7.22 -0.52 13.87
CA PRO A 120 -5.88 -0.69 13.29
C PRO A 120 -5.86 -0.29 11.82
N ARG A 121 -6.96 -0.49 11.10
CA ARG A 121 -7.07 -0.07 9.71
C ARG A 121 -7.11 1.44 9.53
N SER A 122 -7.88 2.17 10.33
CA SER A 122 -7.89 3.63 10.29
C SER A 122 -6.50 4.20 10.59
N MET A 123 -5.79 3.59 11.55
CA MET A 123 -4.40 3.94 11.87
C MET A 123 -3.45 3.68 10.70
N ALA A 124 -3.53 2.49 10.08
CA ALA A 124 -2.73 2.14 8.89
C ALA A 124 -3.02 3.08 7.74
N LYS A 125 -4.29 3.37 7.47
CA LYS A 125 -4.75 4.25 6.39
C LYS A 125 -4.23 5.66 6.58
N LYS A 126 -4.32 6.22 7.80
CA LYS A 126 -3.76 7.54 8.11
C LYS A 126 -2.24 7.55 7.87
N ALA A 127 -1.52 6.59 8.45
CA ALA A 127 -0.07 6.52 8.32
C ALA A 127 0.36 6.38 6.85
N GLN A 128 -0.25 5.49 6.09
CA GLN A 128 0.11 5.26 4.69
C GLN A 128 -0.31 6.41 3.79
N ASN A 129 -1.41 7.11 4.08
CA ASN A 129 -1.78 8.32 3.34
C ASN A 129 -0.73 9.44 3.50
N GLU A 130 -0.03 9.51 4.64
CA GLU A 130 1.11 10.42 4.79
C GLU A 130 2.29 10.04 3.88
N LEU A 131 2.59 8.74 3.75
CA LEU A 131 3.58 8.25 2.79
C LEU A 131 3.16 8.54 1.34
N TYR A 132 1.89 8.32 1.02
CA TYR A 132 1.35 8.51 -0.32
C TYR A 132 1.41 10.00 -0.70
N ALA A 133 1.08 10.89 0.23
CA ALA A 133 1.22 12.33 0.04
C ALA A 133 2.68 12.73 -0.23
N SER A 134 3.66 12.13 0.47
CA SER A 134 5.09 12.41 0.21
C SER A 134 5.56 12.00 -1.19
N LEU A 135 4.82 11.07 -1.83
CA LEU A 135 5.07 10.57 -3.18
C LEU A 135 4.11 11.17 -4.23
N ASN A 136 3.32 12.18 -3.85
CA ASN A 136 2.27 12.79 -4.69
C ASN A 136 1.22 11.78 -5.22
N LEU A 137 0.92 10.74 -4.44
CA LEU A 137 -0.08 9.73 -4.75
C LEU A 137 -1.45 10.10 -4.16
N ALA A 138 -2.52 9.61 -4.80
CA ALA A 138 -3.87 9.75 -4.28
C ALA A 138 -4.03 8.96 -2.97
N PRO A 139 -4.77 9.48 -1.97
CA PRO A 139 -4.98 8.78 -0.71
C PRO A 139 -5.87 7.54 -0.91
N LEU A 140 -5.66 6.54 -0.04
CA LEU A 140 -6.55 5.38 0.05
C LEU A 140 -7.95 5.85 0.48
N LYS A 141 -8.99 5.36 -0.19
CA LYS A 141 -10.41 5.72 0.04
C LYS A 141 -11.06 4.93 1.15
#